data_AF-A0A956ILD0-F1
#
_entry.id   AF-A0A956ILD0-F1
#
_cell.length_a   1.000
_cell.length_b   1.000
_cell.length_c   1.000
_cell.angle_alpha   90.00
_cell.angle_beta   90.00
_cell.angle_gamma   90.00
#
_symmetry.space_group_name_H-M   'P 1'
#
loop_
_entity.id
_entity.type
_entity.pdbx_description
1 polymer ?
#
loop_
_entity_poly.entity_id
_entity_poly.type
_entity_poly.pdbx_seq_one_letter_code
_entity_poly.pdbx_strand_id
1 'polypeptide(L)'
;MPSSRRVVACIASGILLWGATACSSASDETGSSSASVCKSSRDLTYESFAGPFLLNWCTGCHSSSLGEDERQEAPEDVNLDTLDDVLYWSDRIEVRLRDARDMPPAGGLPEADREAFLT
;
A
#
# COMPACT_ATOMS: atom_id res chain seq x y z
N MET A 1 -39.18 -17.29 60.45
CA MET A 1 -39.36 -18.72 60.77
C MET A 1 -38.47 -19.53 59.84
N PRO A 2 -37.71 -20.51 60.37
CA PRO A 2 -36.58 -21.15 59.69
C PRO A 2 -37.02 -22.40 58.92
N SER A 3 -36.28 -22.79 57.88
CA SER A 3 -36.21 -24.18 57.44
C SER A 3 -34.88 -24.37 56.71
N SER A 4 -33.84 -24.80 57.42
CA SER A 4 -33.45 -26.21 57.60
C SER A 4 -32.81 -26.78 56.32
N ARG A 5 -31.47 -26.93 56.30
CA ARG A 5 -30.71 -28.17 56.65
C ARG A 5 -31.03 -29.29 55.63
N ARG A 6 -30.10 -29.97 54.95
CA ARG A 6 -28.89 -30.70 55.40
C ARG A 6 -28.03 -30.99 54.15
N VAL A 7 -26.70 -30.81 54.19
CA VAL A 7 -25.66 -31.84 54.43
C VAL A 7 -25.85 -33.12 53.60
N VAL A 8 -24.84 -33.50 52.80
CA VAL A 8 -24.04 -34.75 52.96
C VAL A 8 -23.42 -35.20 51.63
N ALA A 9 -22.10 -35.42 51.72
CA ALA A 9 -21.26 -36.41 51.03
C ALA A 9 -20.96 -36.30 49.53
N CYS A 10 -19.71 -35.89 49.28
CA CYS A 10 -18.68 -36.72 48.66
C CYS A 10 -19.12 -38.14 48.24
N ILE A 11 -19.10 -38.40 46.94
CA ILE A 11 -18.83 -39.74 46.44
C ILE A 11 -17.61 -39.62 45.52
N ALA A 12 -16.46 -39.93 46.09
CA ALA A 12 -15.25 -40.25 45.33
C ALA A 12 -15.18 -41.78 45.19
N SER A 13 -15.22 -42.27 43.96
CA SER A 13 -14.78 -43.60 43.46
C SER A 13 -15.11 -43.57 41.97
N GLY A 14 -14.22 -43.17 41.07
CA GLY A 14 -12.97 -43.85 40.74
C GLY A 14 -13.24 -44.82 39.60
N ILE A 15 -12.93 -44.43 38.35
CA ILE A 15 -12.47 -45.29 37.25
C ILE A 15 -11.99 -44.37 36.11
N LEU A 16 -10.78 -44.70 35.65
CA LEU A 16 -9.99 -44.19 34.53
C LEU A 16 -10.78 -43.75 33.29
N LEU A 17 -10.43 -42.59 32.72
CA LEU A 17 -10.15 -42.38 31.28
C LEU A 17 -9.76 -40.91 30.99
N TRP A 18 -8.56 -40.74 30.45
CA TRP A 18 -7.98 -39.58 29.76
C TRP A 18 -8.06 -38.17 30.37
N GLY A 19 -6.91 -37.73 30.89
CA GLY A 19 -6.57 -36.32 30.96
C GLY A 19 -6.25 -35.75 29.58
N ALA A 20 -6.79 -34.58 29.28
CA ALA A 20 -6.06 -33.33 29.46
C ALA A 20 -7.06 -32.19 29.37
N THR A 21 -7.03 -31.33 30.37
CA THR A 21 -7.72 -30.05 30.38
C THR A 21 -7.14 -29.19 29.26
N ALA A 22 -7.98 -28.69 28.36
CA ALA A 22 -7.59 -27.63 27.44
C ALA A 22 -8.52 -26.45 27.70
N CYS A 23 -7.96 -25.46 28.39
CA CYS A 23 -8.50 -24.13 28.58
C CYS A 23 -8.75 -23.52 27.19
N SER A 24 -10.00 -23.27 26.84
CA SER A 24 -10.34 -22.46 25.67
C SER A 24 -10.09 -21.00 26.06
N SER A 25 -8.89 -20.50 25.80
CA SER A 25 -8.58 -19.07 25.88
C SER A 25 -9.09 -18.42 24.60
N ALA A 26 -10.32 -17.91 24.64
CA ALA A 26 -10.75 -16.89 23.71
C ALA A 26 -10.22 -15.55 24.23
N SER A 27 -9.22 -14.98 23.54
CA SER A 27 -8.97 -13.55 23.35
C SER A 27 -7.49 -13.33 23.02
N ASP A 28 -7.11 -13.52 21.76
CA ASP A 28 -5.95 -12.85 21.15
C ASP A 28 -6.05 -13.01 19.64
N GLU A 29 -6.73 -12.08 18.97
CA GLU A 29 -6.50 -11.82 17.55
C GLU A 29 -6.24 -10.32 17.43
N THR A 30 -5.10 -9.94 18.02
CA THR A 30 -4.37 -8.72 17.70
C THR A 30 -4.28 -8.62 16.18
N GLY A 31 -4.69 -7.47 15.65
CA GLY A 31 -4.75 -7.18 14.22
C GLY A 31 -3.54 -7.70 13.47
N SER A 32 -3.74 -8.83 12.81
CA SER A 32 -2.89 -9.25 11.71
C SER A 32 -3.24 -8.32 10.58
N SER A 33 -2.59 -7.15 10.56
CA SER A 33 -2.27 -6.45 9.32
C SER A 33 -2.00 -7.56 8.32
N SER A 34 -2.81 -7.63 7.27
CA SER A 34 -2.40 -8.36 6.09
C SER A 34 -1.04 -7.79 5.77
N ALA A 35 0.02 -8.49 6.18
CA ALA A 35 1.31 -8.43 5.55
C ALA A 35 0.96 -8.82 4.14
N SER A 36 0.57 -7.80 3.37
CA SER A 36 0.66 -7.79 1.92
C SER A 36 2.02 -8.39 1.72
N VAL A 37 2.02 -9.66 1.29
CA VAL A 37 3.22 -10.29 0.79
C VAL A 37 3.67 -9.29 -0.24
N CYS A 38 4.67 -8.46 0.11
CA CYS A 38 5.25 -7.50 -0.80
C CYS A 38 5.75 -8.37 -1.93
N LYS A 39 4.89 -8.53 -2.95
CA LYS A 39 5.10 -9.39 -4.09
C LYS A 39 6.42 -8.92 -4.62
N SER A 40 7.48 -9.68 -4.35
CA SER A 40 8.87 -9.22 -4.31
C SER A 40 8.99 -8.04 -5.22
N SER A 41 9.05 -6.83 -4.64
CA SER A 41 9.25 -5.61 -5.40
C SER A 41 10.46 -5.93 -6.24
N ARG A 42 10.24 -6.25 -7.53
CA ARG A 42 11.34 -6.29 -8.47
C ARG A 42 11.89 -4.90 -8.33
N ASP A 43 13.13 -4.75 -7.85
CA ASP A 43 13.68 -3.47 -7.44
C ASP A 43 13.25 -2.42 -8.46
N LEU A 44 12.30 -1.57 -8.04
CA LEU A 44 11.77 -0.53 -8.91
C LEU A 44 12.90 0.47 -8.96
N THR A 45 13.66 0.42 -10.04
CA THR A 45 14.75 1.35 -10.28
C THR A 45 14.30 2.34 -11.34
N TYR A 46 15.10 3.38 -11.52
CA TYR A 46 14.90 4.29 -12.62
C TYR A 46 14.91 3.56 -13.97
N GLU A 47 15.86 2.65 -14.17
CA GLU A 47 16.02 1.91 -15.41
C GLU A 47 14.91 0.88 -15.64
N SER A 48 14.46 0.21 -14.58
CA SER A 48 13.48 -0.89 -14.69
C SER A 48 12.03 -0.42 -14.70
N PHE A 49 11.74 0.75 -14.14
CA PHE A 49 10.38 1.23 -13.95
C PHE A 49 10.20 2.73 -14.21
N ALA A 50 10.89 3.61 -13.46
CA ALA A 50 10.55 5.04 -13.48
C ALA A 50 10.85 5.70 -14.83
N GLY A 51 11.95 5.35 -15.48
CA GLY A 51 12.32 5.83 -16.82
C GLY A 51 11.28 5.45 -17.88
N PRO A 52 10.94 4.15 -18.06
CA PRO A 52 9.85 3.74 -18.95
C PRO A 52 8.50 4.38 -18.61
N PHE A 53 8.19 4.57 -17.32
CA PHE A 53 6.99 5.26 -16.87
C PHE A 53 6.96 6.71 -17.35
N LEU A 54 8.05 7.46 -17.14
CA LEU A 54 8.20 8.85 -17.57
C LEU A 54 8.09 8.99 -19.09
N LEU A 55 8.74 8.08 -19.83
CA LEU A 55 8.68 8.07 -21.29
C LEU A 55 7.25 7.88 -21.81
N ASN A 56 6.46 7.06 -21.12
CA ASN A 56 5.09 6.75 -21.55
C ASN A 56 4.08 7.82 -21.12
N TRP A 57 4.26 8.43 -19.94
CA TRP A 57 3.22 9.26 -19.31
C TRP A 57 3.58 10.74 -19.18
N CYS A 58 4.86 11.12 -19.30
CA CYS A 58 5.33 12.47 -18.93
C CYS A 58 6.03 13.19 -20.08
N THR A 59 7.02 12.56 -20.74
CA THR A 59 7.88 13.25 -21.72
C THR A 59 7.18 13.56 -23.03
N GLY A 60 5.98 13.02 -23.27
CA GLY A 60 5.13 13.42 -24.41
C GLY A 60 4.71 14.89 -24.35
N CYS A 61 4.72 15.52 -23.16
CA CYS A 61 4.44 16.94 -22.97
C CYS A 61 5.63 17.68 -22.30
N HIS A 62 6.43 16.98 -21.50
CA HIS A 62 7.47 17.55 -20.64
C HIS A 62 8.90 17.20 -21.12
N SER A 63 9.14 17.08 -22.41
CA SER A 63 10.51 16.93 -22.93
C SER A 63 11.09 18.26 -23.38
N SER A 64 12.40 18.47 -23.16
CA SER A 64 13.14 19.62 -23.68
C SER A 64 13.29 19.61 -25.20
N SER A 65 13.01 18.49 -25.87
CA SER A 65 13.03 18.41 -27.33
C SER A 65 11.76 18.96 -28.00
N LEU A 66 10.71 19.26 -27.24
CA LEU A 66 9.43 19.74 -27.74
C LEU A 66 9.40 21.27 -27.74
N GLY A 67 8.91 21.87 -28.83
CA GLY A 67 8.60 23.31 -28.86
C GLY A 67 7.27 23.63 -28.14
N GLU A 68 7.01 24.92 -27.88
CA GLU A 68 5.80 25.41 -27.17
C GLU A 68 4.49 24.73 -27.62
N ASP A 69 4.26 24.71 -28.93
CA ASP A 69 3.03 24.20 -29.55
C ASP A 69 2.86 22.67 -29.42
N GLU A 70 3.94 21.95 -29.13
CA GLU A 70 3.97 20.48 -29.04
C GLU A 70 3.80 19.98 -27.60
N ARG A 71 3.69 20.87 -26.62
CA ARG A 71 3.73 20.54 -25.18
C ARG A 71 2.36 20.49 -24.51
N GLN A 72 1.27 20.66 -25.25
CA GLN A 72 -0.11 20.62 -24.73
C GLN A 72 -0.28 21.54 -23.51
N GLU A 73 0.20 22.78 -23.65
CA GLU A 73 0.20 23.82 -22.60
C GLU A 73 1.11 23.51 -21.39
N ALA A 74 1.98 22.49 -21.45
CA ALA A 74 2.99 22.28 -20.43
C ALA A 74 4.07 23.38 -20.48
N PRO A 75 4.59 23.88 -19.32
CA PRO A 75 5.54 25.00 -19.27
C PRO A 75 6.92 24.64 -19.79
N GLU A 76 7.49 25.45 -20.69
CA GLU A 76 8.77 25.17 -21.40
C GLU A 76 9.97 24.90 -20.46
N ASP A 77 9.94 25.46 -19.27
CA ASP A 77 10.98 25.31 -18.24
C ASP A 77 10.81 24.06 -17.36
N VAL A 78 9.72 23.31 -17.53
CA VAL A 78 9.48 22.04 -16.84
C VAL A 78 9.75 20.88 -17.80
N ASN A 79 10.99 20.41 -17.78
CA ASN A 79 11.46 19.26 -18.56
C ASN A 79 11.72 18.07 -17.61
N LEU A 80 11.46 16.84 -18.06
CA LEU A 80 11.53 15.60 -17.29
C LEU A 80 12.32 14.52 -18.05
N ASP A 81 13.39 14.94 -18.74
CA ASP A 81 14.17 14.06 -19.62
C ASP A 81 15.13 13.16 -18.84
N THR A 82 15.55 13.60 -17.64
CA THR A 82 16.54 12.89 -16.82
C THR A 82 16.04 12.63 -15.40
N LEU A 83 16.69 11.71 -14.70
CA LEU A 83 16.42 11.45 -13.28
C LEU A 83 16.63 12.72 -12.43
N ASP A 84 17.67 13.52 -12.73
CA ASP A 84 17.94 14.75 -11.98
C ASP A 84 16.81 15.77 -12.14
N ASP A 85 16.25 15.91 -13.35
CA ASP A 85 15.11 16.80 -13.59
C ASP A 85 13.86 16.34 -12.83
N VAL A 86 13.61 15.04 -12.80
CA VAL A 86 12.47 14.44 -12.10
C VAL A 86 12.61 14.63 -10.59
N LEU A 87 13.82 14.44 -10.05
CA LEU A 87 14.11 14.70 -8.64
C LEU A 87 13.99 16.18 -8.31
N TYR A 88 14.42 17.08 -9.20
CA TYR A 88 14.26 18.52 -9.02
C TYR A 88 12.78 18.93 -8.93
N TRP A 89 11.91 18.29 -9.71
CA TRP A 89 10.47 18.57 -9.73
C TRP A 89 9.62 17.64 -8.85
N SER A 90 10.22 16.78 -8.02
CA SER A 90 9.51 15.69 -7.33
C SER A 90 8.27 16.16 -6.55
N ASP A 91 8.40 17.23 -5.77
CA ASP A 91 7.30 17.77 -4.95
C ASP A 91 6.14 18.25 -5.84
N ARG A 92 6.47 18.83 -6.99
CA ARG A 92 5.44 19.28 -7.94
C ARG A 92 4.79 18.09 -8.62
N ILE A 93 5.57 17.12 -9.06
CA ILE A 93 5.08 15.88 -9.68
C ILE A 93 4.11 15.16 -8.73
N GLU A 94 4.46 15.03 -7.45
CA GLU A 94 3.60 14.42 -6.45
C GLU A 94 2.26 15.16 -6.33
N VAL A 95 2.26 16.48 -6.24
CA VAL A 95 0.99 17.25 -6.18
C VAL A 95 0.14 17.03 -7.44
N ARG A 96 0.74 16.92 -8.64
CA ARG A 96 -0.03 16.67 -9.88
C ARG A 96 -0.57 15.23 -9.94
N LEU A 97 0.20 14.26 -9.47
CA LEU A 97 -0.17 12.84 -9.55
C LEU A 97 -1.06 12.38 -8.41
N ARG A 98 -0.78 12.79 -7.16
CA ARG A 98 -1.46 12.36 -5.93
C ARG A 98 -2.65 13.25 -5.60
N ASP A 99 -2.42 14.56 -5.49
CA ASP A 99 -3.42 15.48 -4.92
C ASP A 99 -4.40 15.99 -5.97
N ALA A 100 -3.88 16.61 -7.03
CA ALA A 100 -4.69 17.19 -8.10
C ALA A 100 -5.22 16.12 -9.08
N ARG A 101 -4.43 15.05 -9.28
CA ARG A 101 -4.72 13.94 -10.21
C ARG A 101 -5.07 14.41 -11.63
N ASP A 102 -4.49 15.51 -12.06
CA ASP A 102 -4.76 16.16 -13.34
C ASP A 102 -3.67 15.91 -14.39
N MET A 103 -2.67 15.09 -14.03
CA MET A 103 -1.67 14.56 -14.95
C MET A 103 -1.72 13.03 -15.01
N PRO A 104 -1.58 12.43 -16.22
CA PRO A 104 -1.58 13.11 -17.53
C PRO A 104 -2.96 13.70 -17.87
N PRO A 105 -3.03 14.76 -18.71
CA PRO A 105 -4.29 15.48 -18.97
C PRO A 105 -5.30 14.63 -19.74
N ALA A 106 -4.82 13.71 -20.58
CA ALA A 106 -5.65 12.72 -21.26
C ALA A 106 -6.15 11.60 -20.33
N GLY A 107 -5.65 11.55 -19.08
CA GLY A 107 -5.90 10.46 -18.15
C GLY A 107 -5.27 9.14 -18.60
N GLY A 108 -5.85 8.03 -18.16
CA GLY A 108 -5.43 6.68 -18.57
C GLY A 108 -4.27 6.07 -17.80
N LEU A 109 -3.58 6.85 -16.96
CA LEU A 109 -2.55 6.34 -16.05
C LEU A 109 -3.18 5.37 -15.00
N PRO A 110 -2.84 4.07 -15.02
CA PRO A 110 -3.39 3.09 -14.07
C PRO A 110 -2.99 3.43 -12.63
N GLU A 111 -3.91 3.19 -11.69
CA GLU A 111 -3.66 3.55 -10.28
C GLU A 111 -2.47 2.80 -9.67
N ALA A 112 -2.28 1.53 -10.04
CA ALA A 112 -1.16 0.75 -9.56
C ALA A 112 0.19 1.35 -9.99
N ASP A 113 0.29 1.85 -11.23
CA ASP A 113 1.52 2.47 -11.74
C ASP A 113 1.73 3.85 -11.11
N ARG A 114 0.66 4.62 -10.88
CA ARG A 114 0.70 5.89 -10.16
C ARG A 114 1.28 5.73 -8.76
N GLU A 115 0.72 4.80 -7.98
CA GLU A 115 1.21 4.56 -6.60
C GLU A 115 2.62 3.98 -6.59
N ALA A 116 2.98 3.12 -7.55
CA ALA A 116 4.33 2.59 -7.67
C ALA A 116 5.37 3.67 -8.00
N PHE A 117 4.99 4.71 -8.74
CA PHE A 117 5.87 5.84 -9.05
C PHE A 117 6.05 6.81 -7.88
N LEU A 118 5.07 6.90 -6.98
CA LEU A 118 5.08 7.81 -5.84
C LEU A 118 5.60 7.17 -4.53
N THR A 119 6.13 5.94 -4.60
CA THR A 119 6.69 5.21 -3.45
C THR A 119 8.19 5.36 -3.41
#